data_AF-A0A954S872-F1
#
_entry.id   AF-A0A954S872-F1
#
_cell.length_a   1.000
_cell.length_b   1.000
_cell.length_c   1.000
_cell.angle_alpha   90.00
_cell.angle_beta   90.00
_cell.angle_gamma   90.00
#
_symmetry.space_group_name_H-M   'P 1'
#
loop_
_entity.id
_entity.type
_entity.pdbx_description
1 polymer ?
#
loop_
_entity_poly.entity_id
_entity_poly.type
_entity_poly.pdbx_seq_one_letter_code
_entity_poly.pdbx_strand_id
1 'polypeptide(L)'
;MTEIVMNNAVLIGGMMALVWLVSIPLRDVSIIDLVWGLGFVLVAWKTAWLFNDWSFAAPSRPLLLGMTTLWGLRLTSHLAMRNIGHGEDKRYAAMRCARPQTFWWQSLLLVFGLQAGVMWLISLPLQFGIAQPTPGWHWQHVLGLLFWAMGLFFEAVGDWQLMRFKQNPANRGQVL
;
A
#
# COMPACT_ATOMS: atom_id res chain seq x y z
N MET A 1 0.92 20.07 -11.70
CA MET A 1 0.24 19.32 -10.62
C MET A 1 -0.81 18.34 -11.15
N THR A 2 -1.80 18.81 -11.92
CA THR A 2 -2.82 17.93 -12.53
C THR A 2 -2.24 16.80 -13.37
N GLU A 3 -1.18 17.08 -14.15
CA GLU A 3 -0.51 16.06 -14.96
C GLU A 3 0.14 14.95 -14.12
N ILE A 4 0.73 15.27 -12.97
CA ILE A 4 1.34 14.26 -12.07
C ILE A 4 0.27 13.35 -11.49
N VAL A 5 -0.80 13.97 -10.99
CA VAL A 5 -1.93 13.25 -10.40
C VAL A 5 -2.56 12.31 -11.44
N MET A 6 -2.70 12.75 -12.68
CA MET A 6 -3.21 11.91 -13.78
C MET A 6 -2.22 10.82 -14.18
N ASN A 7 -0.93 11.14 -14.31
CA ASN A 7 0.11 10.17 -14.62
C ASN A 7 0.21 9.07 -13.55
N ASN A 8 0.03 9.41 -12.28
CA ASN A 8 -0.01 8.44 -11.18
C ASN A 8 -1.32 7.66 -11.16
N ALA A 9 -2.46 8.25 -11.53
CA ALA A 9 -3.72 7.51 -11.73
C ALA A 9 -3.55 6.42 -12.80
N VAL A 10 -2.93 6.76 -13.93
CA VAL A 10 -2.64 5.79 -15.01
C VAL A 10 -1.67 4.70 -14.55
N LEU A 11 -0.64 5.05 -13.78
CA LEU A 11 0.28 4.07 -13.19
C LEU A 11 -0.47 3.09 -12.29
N ILE A 12 -1.28 3.61 -11.37
CA ILE A 12 -2.04 2.79 -10.41
C ILE A 12 -3.03 1.91 -11.18
N GLY A 13 -3.79 2.47 -12.12
CA GLY A 13 -4.73 1.71 -12.95
C GLY A 13 -4.05 0.58 -13.73
N GLY A 14 -2.92 0.87 -14.37
CA GLY A 14 -2.13 -0.14 -15.09
C GLY A 14 -1.57 -1.23 -14.17
N MET A 15 -1.06 -0.85 -13.00
CA MET A 15 -0.60 -1.78 -11.98
C MET A 15 -1.75 -2.68 -11.50
N MET A 16 -2.91 -2.11 -11.14
CA MET A 16 -4.06 -2.87 -10.67
C MET A 16 -4.60 -3.81 -11.75
N ALA A 17 -4.62 -3.38 -13.01
CA ALA A 17 -4.99 -4.24 -14.13
C ALA A 17 -4.00 -5.41 -14.30
N LEU A 18 -2.70 -5.16 -14.19
CA LEU A 18 -1.67 -6.20 -14.30
C LEU A 18 -1.76 -7.20 -13.14
N VAL A 19 -1.94 -6.72 -11.90
CA VAL A 19 -2.12 -7.61 -10.75
C VAL A 19 -3.41 -8.40 -10.88
N TRP A 20 -4.50 -7.79 -11.38
CA TRP A 20 -5.74 -8.52 -11.66
C TRP A 20 -5.52 -9.63 -12.69
N LEU A 21 -4.80 -9.37 -13.78
CA LEU A 21 -4.47 -10.40 -14.77
C LEU A 21 -3.64 -11.54 -14.17
N VAL A 22 -2.74 -11.24 -13.22
CA VAL A 22 -1.98 -12.27 -12.48
C VAL A 22 -2.87 -13.02 -11.47
N SER A 23 -3.87 -12.37 -10.89
CA SER A 23 -4.80 -13.00 -9.92
C SER A 23 -5.66 -14.10 -10.55
N ILE A 24 -5.93 -14.00 -11.86
CA ILE A 24 -6.77 -14.93 -12.61
C ILE A 24 -6.20 -16.35 -12.64
N PRO A 25 -4.98 -16.59 -13.18
CA PRO A 25 -4.39 -17.93 -13.21
C PRO A 25 -4.05 -18.44 -11.82
N LEU A 26 -3.70 -17.55 -10.88
CA LEU A 26 -3.46 -17.91 -9.48
C LEU A 26 -4.74 -18.28 -8.71
N ARG A 27 -5.91 -17.91 -9.23
CA ARG A 27 -7.22 -18.01 -8.55
C ARG A 27 -7.20 -17.40 -7.15
N ASP A 28 -6.45 -16.31 -6.99
CA ASP A 28 -6.23 -15.67 -5.71
C ASP A 28 -6.24 -14.14 -5.87
N VAL A 29 -7.34 -13.53 -5.43
CA VAL A 29 -7.50 -12.07 -5.44
C VAL A 29 -6.75 -11.40 -4.29
N SER A 30 -6.39 -12.13 -3.23
CA SER A 30 -5.71 -11.57 -2.05
C SER A 30 -4.31 -11.05 -2.32
N ILE A 31 -3.73 -11.39 -3.48
CA ILE A 31 -2.44 -10.84 -3.94
C ILE A 31 -2.45 -9.31 -4.01
N ILE A 32 -3.62 -8.69 -4.15
CA ILE A 32 -3.74 -7.23 -4.17
C ILE A 32 -3.28 -6.60 -2.86
N ASP A 33 -3.54 -7.26 -1.74
CA ASP A 33 -3.19 -6.74 -0.41
C ASP A 33 -1.65 -6.70 -0.24
N LEU A 34 -0.90 -7.60 -0.90
CA LEU A 34 0.56 -7.57 -0.91
C LEU A 34 1.11 -6.40 -1.72
N VAL A 35 0.50 -6.11 -2.87
CA VAL A 35 0.96 -5.05 -3.79
C VAL A 35 0.64 -3.66 -3.26
N TRP A 36 -0.28 -3.54 -2.30
CA TRP A 36 -0.76 -2.26 -1.80
C TRP A 36 0.37 -1.37 -1.28
N GLY A 37 1.22 -1.89 -0.39
CA GLY A 37 2.39 -1.17 0.14
C GLY A 37 3.36 -0.75 -0.97
N LEU A 38 3.70 -1.66 -1.88
CA LEU A 38 4.56 -1.38 -3.05
C LEU A 38 3.95 -0.34 -4.00
N GLY A 39 2.63 -0.29 -4.12
CA GLY A 39 1.93 0.70 -4.94
C GLY A 39 2.23 2.14 -4.50
N PHE A 40 2.21 2.41 -3.19
CA PHE A 40 2.61 3.74 -2.67
C PHE A 40 4.08 4.04 -2.91
N VAL A 41 4.95 3.03 -2.76
CA VAL A 41 6.38 3.17 -3.07
C VAL A 41 6.57 3.57 -4.54
N LEU A 42 5.94 2.85 -5.48
CA LEU A 42 6.01 3.16 -6.90
C LEU A 42 5.49 4.57 -7.22
N VAL A 43 4.37 4.99 -6.63
CA VAL A 43 3.83 6.35 -6.79
C VAL A 43 4.83 7.39 -6.27
N ALA A 44 5.43 7.16 -5.10
CA ALA A 44 6.40 8.08 -4.51
C ALA A 44 7.62 8.26 -5.41
N TRP A 45 8.22 7.15 -5.84
CA TRP A 45 9.42 7.14 -6.69
C TRP A 45 9.15 7.68 -8.09
N LYS A 46 8.02 7.32 -8.72
CA LYS A 46 7.63 7.91 -10.00
C LYS A 46 7.44 9.42 -9.88
N THR A 47 6.79 9.88 -8.82
CA THR A 47 6.59 11.32 -8.59
C THR A 47 7.93 12.02 -8.46
N ALA A 48 8.87 11.50 -7.66
CA ALA A 48 10.20 12.10 -7.53
C ALA A 48 10.98 12.13 -8.87
N TRP A 49 10.89 11.05 -9.64
CA TRP A 49 11.55 10.94 -10.95
C TRP A 49 11.08 12.00 -11.95
N LEU A 50 9.78 12.32 -11.97
CA LEU A 50 9.21 13.34 -12.87
C LEU A 50 9.74 14.76 -12.60
N PHE A 51 10.18 15.07 -11.39
CA PHE A 51 10.73 16.39 -11.04
C PHE A 51 12.25 16.48 -11.21
N ASN A 52 12.94 15.34 -11.31
CA ASN A 52 14.37 15.23 -11.58
C ASN A 52 15.29 16.15 -10.73
N ASP A 53 14.86 16.50 -9.53
CA ASP A 53 15.59 17.33 -8.60
C ASP A 53 15.95 16.49 -7.36
N TRP A 54 17.17 15.99 -7.38
CA TRP A 54 17.72 15.16 -6.30
C TRP A 54 18.61 15.97 -5.36
N SER A 55 18.46 17.30 -5.36
CA SER A 55 19.22 18.16 -4.47
C SER A 55 18.87 17.87 -3.00
N PHE A 56 19.89 17.89 -2.14
CA PHE A 56 19.72 17.78 -0.69
C PHE A 56 19.26 19.09 -0.04
N ALA A 57 19.03 20.14 -0.85
CA ALA A 57 18.60 21.46 -0.37
C ALA A 57 17.19 21.42 0.23
N ALA A 58 16.36 20.46 -0.17
CA ALA A 58 15.00 20.29 0.33
C ALA A 58 14.83 18.89 0.96
N PRO A 59 14.99 18.76 2.29
CA PRO A 59 15.03 17.46 2.97
C PRO A 59 13.68 16.72 2.96
N SER A 60 12.56 17.40 2.69
CA SER A 60 11.22 16.80 2.70
C SER A 60 11.07 15.65 1.69
N ARG A 61 11.62 15.78 0.48
CA ARG A 61 11.51 14.78 -0.59
C ARG A 61 12.20 13.46 -0.22
N PRO A 62 13.52 13.43 0.12
CA PRO A 62 14.18 12.18 0.51
C PRO A 62 13.59 11.58 1.79
N LEU A 63 13.12 12.40 2.74
CA LEU A 63 12.41 11.89 3.93
C LEU A 63 11.13 11.15 3.54
N LEU A 64 10.25 11.77 2.76
CA LEU A 64 9.00 11.15 2.31
C LEU A 64 9.25 9.86 1.51
N LEU A 65 10.26 9.85 0.63
CA LEU A 65 10.67 8.65 -0.11
C LEU A 65 11.14 7.54 0.83
N GLY A 66 12.02 7.86 1.77
CA GLY A 66 12.56 6.89 2.74
C GLY A 66 11.46 6.33 3.65
N MET A 67 10.63 7.20 4.21
CA MET A 67 9.52 6.85 5.09
C MET A 67 8.50 5.96 4.37
N THR A 68 8.11 6.31 3.15
CA THR A 68 7.16 5.52 2.34
C THR A 68 7.77 4.19 1.92
N THR A 69 9.05 4.17 1.52
CA THR A 69 9.73 2.93 1.12
C THR A 69 9.86 1.96 2.29
N LEU A 70 10.31 2.44 3.44
CA LEU A 70 10.46 1.63 4.64
C LEU A 70 9.12 1.06 5.11
N TRP A 71 8.07 1.90 5.18
CA TRP A 71 6.74 1.46 5.53
C TRP A 71 6.15 0.48 4.50
N GLY A 72 6.21 0.81 3.21
CA GLY A 72 5.62 0.00 2.14
C GLY A 72 6.28 -1.37 2.02
N LEU A 73 7.61 -1.44 2.11
CA LEU A 73 8.33 -2.71 2.13
C LEU A 73 7.98 -3.53 3.37
N ARG A 74 7.94 -2.90 4.56
CA ARG A 74 7.55 -3.58 5.81
C ARG A 74 6.15 -4.17 5.71
N LEU A 75 5.18 -3.38 5.22
CA LEU A 75 3.79 -3.81 5.07
C LEU A 75 3.70 -4.98 4.10
N THR A 76 4.28 -4.85 2.90
CA THR A 76 4.27 -5.92 1.90
C THR A 76 4.99 -7.17 2.41
N SER A 77 6.15 -7.06 3.05
CA SER A 77 6.85 -8.21 3.63
C SER A 77 6.03 -8.90 4.72
N HIS A 78 5.39 -8.14 5.61
CA HIS A 78 4.54 -8.70 6.66
C HIS A 78 3.34 -9.47 6.09
N LEU A 79 2.63 -8.88 5.12
CA LEU A 79 1.50 -9.56 4.47
C LEU A 79 1.96 -10.76 3.62
N ALA A 80 3.11 -10.66 2.94
CA ALA A 80 3.68 -11.76 2.19
C ALA A 80 3.99 -12.95 3.10
N MET A 81 4.68 -12.73 4.22
CA MET A 81 4.96 -13.78 5.20
C MET A 81 3.69 -14.42 5.77
N ARG A 82 2.62 -13.63 5.92
CA ARG A 82 1.34 -14.10 6.47
C ARG A 82 0.51 -14.89 5.45
N ASN A 83 0.49 -14.45 4.20
CA ASN A 83 -0.46 -14.95 3.20
C ASN A 83 0.16 -15.99 2.26
N ILE A 84 1.49 -15.99 2.04
CA ILE A 84 2.12 -16.97 1.16
C ILE A 84 1.89 -18.39 1.73
N GLY A 85 1.34 -19.27 0.89
CA GLY A 85 1.06 -20.68 1.22
C GLY A 85 -0.30 -20.95 1.88
N HIS A 86 -1.09 -19.93 2.22
CA HIS A 86 -2.36 -20.10 2.94
C HIS A 86 -3.61 -20.08 2.05
N GLY A 87 -3.44 -19.93 0.72
CA GLY A 87 -4.54 -19.81 -0.25
C GLY A 87 -5.24 -18.45 -0.22
N GLU A 88 -6.32 -18.33 -0.99
CA GLU A 88 -7.08 -17.07 -1.09
C GLU A 88 -7.71 -16.68 0.25
N ASP A 89 -7.61 -15.39 0.63
CA ASP A 89 -8.25 -14.87 1.84
C ASP A 89 -9.76 -15.17 1.85
N LYS A 90 -10.26 -15.58 3.02
CA LYS A 90 -11.66 -15.97 3.26
C LYS A 90 -12.66 -14.92 2.76
N ARG A 91 -12.33 -13.62 2.84
CA ARG A 91 -13.19 -12.53 2.34
C ARG A 91 -13.42 -12.64 0.83
N TYR A 92 -12.35 -12.87 0.07
CA TYR A 92 -12.44 -12.97 -1.39
C TYR A 92 -13.01 -14.32 -1.82
N ALA A 93 -12.66 -15.39 -1.12
CA ALA A 93 -13.25 -16.71 -1.34
C ALA A 93 -14.77 -16.69 -1.12
N ALA A 94 -15.26 -16.03 -0.06
CA ALA A 94 -16.70 -15.88 0.19
C ALA A 94 -17.40 -15.09 -0.93
N MET A 95 -16.77 -14.00 -1.41
CA MET A 95 -17.29 -13.24 -2.55
C MET A 95 -17.35 -14.09 -3.83
N ARG A 96 -16.35 -14.94 -4.05
CA ARG A 96 -16.30 -15.89 -5.18
C ARG A 96 -17.40 -16.93 -5.10
N CYS A 97 -17.62 -17.53 -3.92
CA CYS A 97 -18.68 -18.50 -3.71
C CYS A 97 -20.07 -17.89 -3.86
N ALA A 98 -20.26 -16.64 -3.45
CA ALA A 98 -21.55 -15.96 -3.56
C ALA A 98 -21.97 -15.69 -5.02
N ARG A 99 -21.01 -15.36 -5.90
CA ARG A 99 -21.29 -14.96 -7.30
C ARG A 99 -20.24 -15.49 -8.31
N PRO A 100 -20.12 -16.81 -8.48
CA PRO A 100 -19.01 -17.40 -9.25
C PRO A 100 -19.00 -16.99 -10.73
N GLN A 101 -20.18 -16.84 -11.36
CA GLN A 101 -20.30 -16.53 -12.79
C GLN A 101 -19.85 -15.10 -13.16
N THR A 102 -19.99 -14.15 -12.23
CA THR A 102 -19.67 -12.73 -12.45
C THR A 102 -18.46 -12.26 -11.66
N PHE A 103 -17.83 -13.17 -10.91
CA PHE A 103 -16.75 -12.84 -9.98
C PHE A 103 -15.57 -12.13 -10.64
N TRP A 104 -15.27 -12.44 -11.91
CA TRP A 104 -14.12 -11.89 -12.61
C TRP A 104 -14.27 -10.39 -12.87
N TRP A 105 -15.47 -9.96 -13.29
CA TRP A 105 -15.80 -8.54 -13.46
C TRP A 105 -16.01 -7.83 -12.13
N GLN A 106 -16.60 -8.53 -11.15
CA GLN A 106 -16.77 -7.98 -9.80
C GLN A 106 -15.44 -7.76 -9.09
N SER A 107 -14.50 -8.70 -9.20
CA SER A 107 -13.16 -8.53 -8.63
C SER A 107 -12.46 -7.36 -9.30
N LEU A 108 -12.51 -7.25 -10.63
CA LEU A 108 -11.92 -6.12 -11.36
C LEU A 108 -12.46 -4.77 -10.89
N LEU A 109 -13.79 -4.61 -10.82
CA LEU A 109 -14.40 -3.31 -10.51
C LEU A 109 -14.42 -3.00 -9.02
N LEU A 110 -14.88 -3.94 -8.19
CA LEU A 110 -15.15 -3.71 -6.77
C LEU A 110 -13.92 -3.94 -5.89
N VAL A 111 -13.00 -4.81 -6.29
CA VAL A 111 -11.76 -5.02 -5.54
C VAL A 111 -10.65 -4.17 -6.12
N PHE A 112 -10.22 -4.45 -7.36
CA PHE A 112 -9.07 -3.78 -7.94
C PHE A 112 -9.36 -2.32 -8.28
N GLY A 113 -10.51 -2.01 -8.87
CA GLY A 113 -10.92 -0.66 -9.24
C GLY A 113 -11.13 0.25 -8.02
N LEU A 114 -11.86 -0.24 -7.01
CA LEU A 114 -12.03 0.49 -5.75
C LEU A 114 -10.68 0.72 -5.05
N GLN A 115 -9.85 -0.31 -4.94
CA GLN A 115 -8.52 -0.16 -4.33
C GLN A 115 -7.60 0.77 -5.13
N ALA A 116 -7.72 0.81 -6.46
CA ALA A 116 -7.03 1.77 -7.32
C ALA A 116 -7.43 3.21 -6.93
N GLY A 117 -8.74 3.48 -6.86
CA GLY A 117 -9.27 4.80 -6.52
C GLY A 117 -8.87 5.24 -5.11
N VAL A 118 -8.95 4.33 -4.14
CA VAL A 118 -8.54 4.59 -2.75
C VAL A 118 -7.03 4.85 -2.65
N MET A 119 -6.19 4.05 -3.31
CA MET A 119 -4.74 4.26 -3.34
C MET A 119 -4.39 5.62 -3.99
N TRP A 120 -5.04 5.95 -5.10
CA TRP A 120 -4.85 7.24 -5.77
C TRP A 120 -5.20 8.41 -4.84
N LEU A 121 -6.35 8.34 -4.16
CA LEU A 121 -6.79 9.37 -3.21
C LEU A 121 -5.83 9.51 -2.02
N ILE A 122 -5.49 8.40 -1.36
CA ILE A 122 -4.62 8.39 -0.17
C ILE A 122 -3.20 8.85 -0.53
N SER A 123 -2.73 8.57 -1.75
CA SER A 123 -1.39 8.97 -2.18
C SER A 123 -1.29 10.44 -2.57
N LEU A 124 -2.38 11.20 -2.70
CA LEU A 124 -2.35 12.62 -3.05
C LEU A 124 -1.42 13.46 -2.16
N PRO A 125 -1.56 13.47 -0.81
CA PRO A 125 -0.67 14.25 0.06
C PRO A 125 0.81 13.88 -0.13
N LEU A 126 1.10 12.60 -0.34
CA LEU A 126 2.45 12.12 -0.63
C LEU A 126 2.98 12.69 -1.96
N GLN A 127 2.15 12.62 -3.01
CA GLN A 127 2.50 13.19 -4.32
C GLN A 127 2.76 14.69 -4.24
N PHE A 128 1.90 15.45 -3.55
CA PHE A 128 2.07 16.89 -3.36
C PHE A 128 3.33 17.22 -2.54
N GLY A 129 3.59 16.49 -1.45
CA GLY A 129 4.77 16.69 -0.61
C GLY A 129 6.10 16.41 -1.33
N ILE A 130 6.12 15.45 -2.26
CA ILE A 130 7.29 15.15 -3.10
C ILE A 130 7.45 16.18 -4.23
N ALA A 131 6.34 16.62 -4.80
CA ALA A 131 6.31 17.57 -5.91
C ALA A 131 6.73 18.99 -5.51
N GLN A 132 6.40 19.41 -4.29
CA GLN A 132 6.68 20.74 -3.77
C GLN A 132 7.53 20.65 -2.50
N PRO A 133 8.82 20.31 -2.64
CA PRO A 133 9.66 20.09 -1.48
C PRO A 133 9.98 21.44 -0.81
N THR A 134 10.06 21.44 0.51
CA THR A 134 10.30 22.66 1.29
C THR A 134 11.81 22.86 1.45
N PRO A 135 12.39 24.01 1.03
CA PRO A 135 13.82 24.26 1.19
C PRO A 135 14.22 24.35 2.66
N GLY A 136 15.34 23.72 3.01
CA GLY A 136 15.90 23.74 4.37
C GLY A 136 15.14 22.88 5.38
N TRP A 137 15.68 22.81 6.60
CA TRP A 137 15.04 22.09 7.70
C TRP A 137 14.05 22.98 8.45
N HIS A 138 12.88 22.40 8.73
CA HIS A 138 11.81 23.06 9.49
C HIS A 138 11.24 22.10 10.54
N TRP A 139 10.63 22.65 11.60
CA TRP A 139 10.07 21.86 12.70
C TRP A 139 8.98 20.87 12.25
N GLN A 140 8.25 21.17 11.17
CA GLN A 140 7.24 20.27 10.59
C GLN A 140 7.84 18.93 10.13
N HIS A 141 9.11 18.91 9.69
CA HIS A 141 9.78 17.67 9.29
C HIS A 141 10.01 16.75 10.49
N VAL A 142 10.41 17.33 11.62
CA VAL A 142 10.63 16.59 12.87
C VAL A 142 9.31 16.03 13.38
N LEU A 143 8.26 16.85 13.42
CA LEU A 143 6.93 16.37 13.82
C LEU A 143 6.39 15.29 12.89
N GLY A 144 6.51 15.48 11.57
CA GLY A 144 6.08 14.48 10.59
C GLY A 144 6.81 13.14 10.77
N LEU A 145 8.12 13.20 11.01
CA LEU A 145 8.92 12.01 11.30
C LEU A 145 8.48 11.32 12.60
N LEU A 146 8.20 12.09 13.67
CA LEU A 146 7.72 11.55 14.94
C LEU A 146 6.34 10.88 14.80
N PHE A 147 5.39 11.53 14.11
CA PHE A 147 4.07 10.94 13.87
C PHE A 147 4.15 9.67 13.03
N TRP A 148 4.97 9.69 11.98
CA TRP A 148 5.21 8.50 11.17
C TRP A 148 5.87 7.38 11.96
N ALA A 149 6.89 7.68 12.77
CA ALA A 149 7.59 6.68 13.59
C ALA A 149 6.64 6.08 14.64
N MET A 150 5.79 6.91 15.26
CA MET A 150 4.75 6.45 16.17
C MET A 150 3.75 5.53 15.46
N GLY A 151 3.25 5.93 14.29
CA GLY A 151 2.34 5.11 13.49
C GLY A 151 2.97 3.76 13.11
N LEU A 152 4.21 3.78 12.60
CA LEU A 152 4.96 2.57 12.25
C LEU A 152 5.17 1.68 13.47
N PHE A 153 5.48 2.25 14.63
CA PHE A 153 5.64 1.51 15.88
C PHE A 153 4.35 0.80 16.29
N PHE A 154 3.22 1.51 16.33
CA PHE A 154 1.94 0.90 16.69
C PHE A 154 1.51 -0.19 15.70
N GLU A 155 1.70 0.04 14.40
CA GLU A 155 1.42 -0.95 13.36
C GLU A 155 2.30 -2.19 13.54
N ALA A 156 3.62 -1.99 13.72
CA ALA A 156 4.58 -3.08 13.89
C ALA A 156 4.33 -3.92 15.15
N VAL A 157 4.07 -3.25 16.28
CA VAL A 157 3.79 -3.92 17.54
C VAL A 157 2.43 -4.61 17.50
N GLY A 158 1.40 -3.98 16.95
CA GLY A 158 0.06 -4.56 16.82
C GLY A 158 0.07 -5.83 15.97
N ASP A 159 0.74 -5.81 14.83
CA ASP A 159 0.89 -7.00 13.99
C ASP A 159 1.67 -8.12 14.68
N TRP A 160 2.72 -7.78 15.42
CA TRP A 160 3.47 -8.76 16.22
C TRP A 160 2.62 -9.38 17.32
N GLN A 161 1.86 -8.56 18.05
CA GLN A 161 0.91 -9.03 19.07
C GLN A 161 -0.13 -9.95 18.46
N LEU A 162 -0.70 -9.59 17.31
CA LEU A 162 -1.69 -10.39 16.60
C LEU A 162 -1.12 -11.74 16.13
N MET A 163 0.09 -11.74 15.58
CA MET A 163 0.78 -12.99 15.20
C MET A 163 0.99 -13.90 16.41
N ARG A 164 1.50 -13.35 17.52
CA ARG A 164 1.73 -14.12 18.75
C ARG A 164 0.43 -14.66 19.35
N PHE A 165 -0.64 -13.86 19.31
CA PHE A 165 -1.95 -14.27 19.81
C PHE A 165 -2.52 -15.44 19.01
N LYS A 166 -2.44 -15.38 17.67
CA LYS A 166 -2.93 -16.44 16.77
C LYS A 166 -2.14 -17.73 16.83
N GLN A 167 -0.85 -17.67 17.20
CA GLN A 167 0.00 -18.85 17.35
C GLN A 167 -0.36 -19.71 18.57
N ASN A 168 -1.03 -19.14 19.58
CA ASN A 168 -1.46 -19.90 20.75
C ASN A 168 -2.78 -20.66 20.48
N PRO A 169 -2.80 -22.01 20.51
CA PRO A 169 -4.01 -22.78 20.25
C PRO A 169 -5.16 -22.50 21.23
N ALA A 170 -4.84 -22.07 22.46
CA ALA A 170 -5.83 -21.71 23.49
C ALA A 170 -6.65 -20.47 23.12
N ASN A 171 -6.18 -19.66 22.18
CA ASN A 171 -6.82 -18.42 21.76
C ASN A 171 -7.77 -18.61 20.55
N ARG A 172 -7.96 -19.85 20.06
CA ARG A 172 -8.86 -20.14 18.94
C ARG A 172 -10.31 -19.79 19.33
N GLY A 173 -10.95 -18.93 18.54
CA GLY A 173 -12.34 -18.52 18.74
C GLY A 173 -12.55 -17.38 19.74
N GLN A 174 -11.48 -16.85 20.32
CA GLN A 174 -11.55 -15.61 21.12
C GLN A 174 -11.58 -14.38 20.22
N VAL A 175 -12.10 -13.26 20.75
CA VAL A 175 -12.20 -12.00 20.00
C VAL A 175 -10.79 -11.46 19.71
N LEU A 176 -10.58 -11.05 18.45
CA LEU A 176 -9.35 -10.43 17.96
C LEU A 176 -9.31 -8.93 18.28
#